data_AF-A0A3D1M904-F1
#
_entry.id   AF-A0A3D1M904-F1
#
_cell.length_a   1.000
_cell.length_b   1.000
_cell.length_c   1.000
_cell.angle_alpha   90.00
_cell.angle_beta   90.00
_cell.angle_gamma   90.00
#
_symmetry.space_group_name_H-M   'P 1'
#
loop_
_entity.id
_entity.type
_entity.pdbx_description
1 polymer ?
#
loop_
_entity_poly.entity_id
_entity_poly.type
_entity_poly.pdbx_seq_one_letter_code
_entity_poly.pdbx_strand_id
1 'polypeptide(L)'
;MKKKSTTILLVIIFLAGLSLLLYPAVSNWWNSLHQTYAVASYVQQVADYSEEKNKKFLEAAEEYNEKLFQNGSMPHDLSEEEQREYDSLLNITGDGMMGYVTIPKIQVELPIYHGTDEAVLEVGVGHIPGTSLPVGGQNTHTVISGHRGLPSARLFTDIDQLQEGDTFSLNILDQTLTYEVDQIRTVLPDELQDLSIEEGQDYCTLVTCTPYGVNTHRLLVRGHRIPNEADDVRIVADAVKISPLVVAPVITAVILLILMLWVFLNSRARKRRSQSHVPVASGKSER
;
A
#
# COMPACT_ATOMS: atom_id res chain seq x y z
N MET A 1 -6.47 -37.36 -32.55
CA MET A 1 -6.22 -35.92 -32.26
C MET A 1 -7.02 -35.39 -31.06
N LYS A 2 -8.28 -35.81 -30.85
CA LYS A 2 -9.17 -35.36 -29.75
C LYS A 2 -8.60 -35.44 -28.31
N LYS A 3 -7.83 -36.48 -27.95
CA LYS A 3 -7.24 -36.58 -26.58
C LYS A 3 -6.20 -35.50 -26.26
N LYS A 4 -5.48 -35.00 -27.27
CA LYS A 4 -4.45 -33.96 -27.08
C LYS A 4 -5.07 -32.58 -26.88
N SER A 5 -6.14 -32.25 -27.60
CA SER A 5 -6.84 -30.97 -27.47
C SER A 5 -7.55 -30.84 -26.12
N THR A 6 -8.19 -31.90 -25.61
CA THR A 6 -8.81 -31.88 -24.27
C THR A 6 -7.79 -31.67 -23.16
N THR A 7 -6.61 -32.30 -23.26
CA THR A 7 -5.55 -32.12 -22.26
C THR A 7 -5.01 -30.69 -22.28
N ILE A 8 -4.81 -30.11 -23.47
CA ILE A 8 -4.35 -28.73 -23.63
C ILE A 8 -5.39 -27.76 -23.04
N LEU A 9 -6.68 -27.98 -23.34
CA LEU A 9 -7.77 -27.17 -22.79
C LEU A 9 -7.80 -27.21 -21.26
N LEU A 10 -7.67 -28.40 -20.66
CA LEU A 10 -7.63 -28.54 -19.20
C LEU A 10 -6.42 -27.84 -18.57
N VAL A 11 -5.26 -27.89 -19.21
CA VAL A 11 -4.06 -27.16 -18.75
C VAL A 11 -4.29 -25.65 -18.83
N ILE A 12 -4.90 -25.14 -19.89
CA ILE A 12 -5.22 -23.71 -20.03
C ILE A 12 -6.19 -23.26 -18.93
N ILE A 13 -7.26 -24.02 -18.69
CA ILE A 13 -8.24 -23.72 -17.63
C ILE A 13 -7.56 -23.76 -16.26
N PHE A 14 -6.72 -24.76 -15.99
CA PHE A 14 -5.96 -24.85 -14.75
C PHE A 14 -5.03 -23.65 -14.57
N LEU A 15 -4.27 -23.27 -15.61
CA LEU A 15 -3.39 -22.10 -15.57
C LEU A 15 -4.17 -20.81 -15.34
N ALA A 16 -5.32 -20.63 -16.01
CA ALA A 16 -6.18 -19.48 -15.79
C ALA A 16 -6.69 -19.40 -14.34
N GLY A 17 -7.13 -20.54 -13.78
CA GLY A 17 -7.56 -20.62 -12.38
C GLY A 17 -6.42 -20.35 -11.40
N LEU A 18 -5.23 -20.90 -11.65
CA LEU A 18 -4.04 -20.64 -10.83
C LEU A 18 -3.60 -19.18 -10.91
N SER A 19 -3.63 -18.55 -12.09
CA SER A 19 -3.32 -17.13 -12.25
C SER A 19 -4.28 -16.25 -11.46
N LEU A 20 -5.59 -16.53 -11.51
CA LEU A 20 -6.59 -15.80 -10.72
C LEU A 20 -6.36 -15.95 -9.21
N LEU A 21 -6.00 -17.16 -8.76
CA LEU A 21 -5.71 -17.43 -7.34
C LEU A 21 -4.45 -16.71 -6.87
N LEU A 22 -3.40 -16.68 -7.70
CA LEU A 22 -2.12 -16.06 -7.35
C LEU A 22 -2.11 -14.54 -7.55
N TYR A 23 -3.04 -13.98 -8.33
CA TYR A 23 -3.07 -12.57 -8.68
C TYR A 23 -2.96 -11.64 -7.45
N PRO A 24 -3.76 -11.81 -6.37
CA PRO A 24 -3.67 -10.89 -5.24
C PRO A 24 -2.31 -10.91 -4.53
N ALA A 25 -1.73 -12.11 -4.36
CA ALA A 25 -0.43 -12.25 -3.70
C ALA A 25 0.71 -11.63 -4.53
N VAL A 26 0.72 -11.90 -5.84
CA VAL A 26 1.75 -11.38 -6.76
C VAL A 26 1.59 -9.87 -6.94
N SER A 27 0.36 -9.39 -7.12
CA SER A 27 0.08 -7.96 -7.25
C SER A 27 0.44 -7.19 -5.97
N ASN A 28 0.09 -7.71 -4.80
CA ASN A 28 0.43 -7.05 -3.54
C ASN A 28 1.95 -7.00 -3.31
N TRP A 29 2.67 -8.08 -3.66
CA TRP A 29 4.13 -8.08 -3.61
C TRP A 29 4.73 -7.04 -4.56
N TRP A 30 4.21 -6.95 -5.78
CA TRP A 30 4.65 -5.94 -6.77
C TRP A 30 4.38 -4.52 -6.29
N ASN A 31 3.20 -4.24 -5.74
CA ASN A 31 2.85 -2.92 -5.23
C ASN A 31 3.67 -2.54 -3.99
N SER A 32 3.90 -3.49 -3.08
CA SER A 32 4.78 -3.27 -1.92
C SER A 32 6.19 -2.90 -2.34
N LEU A 33 6.74 -3.51 -3.41
CA LEU A 33 8.03 -3.11 -3.96
C LEU A 33 8.04 -1.67 -4.49
N HIS A 34 6.97 -1.24 -5.17
CA HIS A 34 6.85 0.12 -5.69
C HIS A 34 6.73 1.14 -4.54
N GLN A 35 5.94 0.81 -3.52
CA GLN A 35 5.78 1.62 -2.32
C GLN A 35 7.10 1.81 -1.58
N THR A 36 7.85 0.72 -1.34
CA THR A 36 9.18 0.80 -0.71
C THR A 36 10.16 1.64 -1.55
N TYR A 37 10.12 1.51 -2.88
CA TYR A 37 10.97 2.33 -3.75
C TYR A 37 10.61 3.83 -3.68
N ALA A 38 9.33 4.18 -3.65
CA ALA A 38 8.87 5.56 -3.50
C ALA A 38 9.36 6.16 -2.16
N VAL A 39 9.19 5.43 -1.06
CA VAL A 39 9.70 5.83 0.27
C VAL A 39 11.22 6.00 0.27
N ALA A 40 11.96 5.05 -0.30
CA ALA A 40 13.42 5.15 -0.37
C ALA A 40 13.89 6.34 -1.22
N SER A 41 13.24 6.60 -2.36
CA SER A 41 13.54 7.75 -3.22
C SER A 41 13.26 9.07 -2.52
N TYR A 42 12.15 9.16 -1.79
CA TYR A 42 11.81 10.32 -0.97
C TYR A 42 12.85 10.58 0.10
N VAL A 43 13.18 9.56 0.92
CA VAL A 43 14.18 9.68 1.99
C VAL A 43 15.54 10.12 1.44
N GLN A 44 15.97 9.56 0.31
CA GLN A 44 17.21 9.96 -0.34
C GLN A 44 17.17 11.43 -0.78
N GLN A 45 16.08 11.87 -1.39
CA GLN A 45 16.00 13.23 -1.92
C GLN A 45 15.88 14.30 -0.81
N VAL A 46 15.17 13.99 0.28
CA VAL A 46 15.14 14.84 1.48
C VAL A 46 16.53 14.99 2.08
N ALA A 47 17.32 13.90 2.12
CA ALA A 47 18.69 13.91 2.62
C ALA A 47 19.66 14.71 1.72
N ASP A 48 19.38 14.78 0.42
CA ASP A 48 20.17 15.57 -0.55
C ASP A 48 19.89 17.08 -0.47
N TYR A 49 18.75 17.50 0.11
CA TYR A 49 18.42 18.91 0.32
C TYR A 49 19.15 19.49 1.54
N SER A 50 19.44 20.80 1.49
CA SER A 50 19.99 21.49 2.65
C SER A 50 18.96 21.63 3.76
N GLU A 51 19.43 21.63 5.01
CA GLU A 51 18.58 21.88 6.19
C GLU A 51 17.76 23.17 6.04
N GLU A 52 18.36 24.23 5.50
CA GLU A 52 17.65 25.50 5.22
C GLU A 52 16.51 25.32 4.20
N LYS A 53 16.69 24.45 3.20
CA LYS A 53 15.66 24.20 2.19
C LYS A 53 14.52 23.37 2.77
N ASN A 54 14.82 22.33 3.56
CA ASN A 54 13.81 21.53 4.26
C ASN A 54 13.02 22.41 5.24
N LYS A 55 13.71 23.29 5.98
CA LYS A 55 13.07 24.26 6.86
C LYS A 55 12.08 25.18 6.11
N LYS A 56 12.44 25.67 4.92
CA LYS A 56 11.52 26.50 4.11
C LYS A 56 10.27 25.74 3.66
N PHE A 57 10.40 24.45 3.33
CA PHE A 57 9.23 23.62 3.00
C PHE A 57 8.31 23.45 4.22
N LEU A 58 8.91 23.24 5.39
CA LEU A 58 8.17 23.10 6.64
C LEU A 58 7.45 24.40 7.02
N GLU A 59 8.16 25.54 7.02
CA GLU A 59 7.60 26.86 7.32
C GLU A 59 6.43 27.19 6.37
N ALA A 60 6.56 26.90 5.07
CA ALA A 60 5.48 27.13 4.11
C ALA A 60 4.25 26.25 4.37
N ALA A 61 4.45 25.00 4.80
CA ALA A 61 3.35 24.10 5.16
C ALA A 61 2.67 24.52 6.48
N GLU A 62 3.44 25.00 7.46
CA GLU A 62 2.91 25.56 8.71
C GLU A 62 2.09 26.83 8.44
N GLU A 63 2.59 27.74 7.59
CA GLU A 63 1.85 28.94 7.16
C GLU A 63 0.54 28.59 6.46
N TYR A 64 0.53 27.55 5.62
CA TYR A 64 -0.70 27.05 5.00
C TYR A 64 -1.70 26.54 6.05
N ASN A 65 -1.25 25.75 7.03
CA ASN A 65 -2.12 25.23 8.09
C ASN A 65 -2.72 26.34 8.97
N GLU A 66 -1.94 27.37 9.28
CA GLU A 66 -2.39 28.55 10.02
C GLU A 66 -3.51 29.28 9.26
N LYS A 67 -3.33 29.52 7.95
CA LYS A 67 -4.37 30.12 7.09
C LYS A 67 -5.62 29.25 7.03
N LEU A 68 -5.45 27.93 6.88
CA LEU A 68 -6.55 26.98 6.81
C LEU A 68 -7.43 27.08 8.07
N PHE A 69 -6.82 27.04 9.26
CA PHE A 69 -7.53 27.18 10.53
C PHE A 69 -8.27 28.52 10.65
N GLN A 70 -7.65 29.63 10.23
CA GLN A 70 -8.26 30.97 10.27
C GLN A 70 -9.47 31.10 9.31
N ASN A 71 -9.46 30.38 8.19
CA ASN A 71 -10.55 30.38 7.21
C ASN A 71 -11.72 29.47 7.59
N GLY A 72 -11.51 28.56 8.56
CA GLY A 72 -12.55 27.71 9.14
C GLY A 72 -12.01 26.35 9.55
N SER A 73 -12.71 25.71 10.48
CA SER A 73 -12.27 24.43 11.05
C SER A 73 -12.77 23.20 10.30
N MET A 74 -13.66 23.36 9.32
CA MET A 74 -14.25 22.23 8.58
C MET A 74 -13.48 21.95 7.29
N PRO A 75 -13.28 20.67 6.92
CA PRO A 75 -12.84 20.32 5.58
C PRO A 75 -13.77 20.92 4.52
N HIS A 76 -13.19 21.47 3.47
CA HIS A 76 -13.93 22.09 2.37
C HIS A 76 -13.25 21.80 1.03
N ASP A 77 -14.03 21.90 -0.05
CA ASP A 77 -13.49 21.82 -1.40
C ASP A 77 -12.65 23.06 -1.70
N LEU A 78 -11.43 22.84 -2.20
CA LEU A 78 -10.50 23.92 -2.54
C LEU A 78 -10.93 24.60 -3.85
N SER A 79 -10.80 25.93 -3.90
CA SER A 79 -10.84 26.67 -5.17
C SER A 79 -9.63 26.32 -6.05
N GLU A 80 -9.67 26.68 -7.34
CA GLU A 80 -8.55 26.44 -8.25
C GLU A 80 -7.23 27.11 -7.81
N GLU A 81 -7.31 28.23 -7.09
CA GLU A 81 -6.14 28.92 -6.56
C GLU A 81 -5.57 28.19 -5.33
N GLU A 82 -6.44 27.82 -4.38
CA GLU A 82 -6.05 27.04 -3.20
C GLU A 82 -5.51 25.67 -3.57
N GLN A 83 -6.08 25.01 -4.60
CA GLN A 83 -5.59 23.73 -5.10
C GLN A 83 -4.16 23.87 -5.66
N ARG A 84 -3.86 24.95 -6.39
CA ARG A 84 -2.51 25.19 -6.91
C ARG A 84 -1.48 25.48 -5.82
N GLU A 85 -1.88 26.21 -4.77
CA GLU A 85 -1.02 26.40 -3.59
C GLU A 85 -0.77 25.05 -2.92
N TYR A 86 -1.84 24.29 -2.63
CA TYR A 86 -1.79 22.96 -2.04
C TYR A 86 -0.85 22.00 -2.80
N ASP A 87 -1.01 21.84 -4.11
CA ASP A 87 -0.18 20.93 -4.94
C ASP A 87 1.31 21.32 -5.01
N SER A 88 1.64 22.55 -4.63
CA SER A 88 3.02 23.07 -4.61
C SER A 88 3.75 22.83 -3.29
N LEU A 89 3.01 22.59 -2.20
CA LEU A 89 3.55 22.41 -0.87
C LEU A 89 4.00 20.95 -0.68
N LEU A 90 5.05 20.70 0.11
CA LEU A 90 5.54 19.34 0.41
C LEU A 90 5.70 18.41 -0.81
N ASN A 91 5.99 18.93 -2.02
CA ASN A 91 6.16 18.13 -3.22
C ASN A 91 7.64 17.95 -3.56
N ILE A 92 8.34 17.17 -2.73
CA ILE A 92 9.82 17.06 -2.73
C ILE A 92 10.32 16.45 -4.05
N THR A 93 9.65 15.39 -4.49
CA THR A 93 9.92 14.52 -5.65
C THR A 93 9.29 15.00 -6.95
N GLY A 94 8.39 15.99 -6.89
CA GLY A 94 7.66 16.49 -8.06
C GLY A 94 6.57 15.55 -8.57
N ASP A 95 6.36 14.41 -7.91
CA ASP A 95 5.31 13.42 -8.22
C ASP A 95 4.13 13.47 -7.22
N GLY A 96 4.12 14.46 -6.33
CA GLY A 96 3.08 14.66 -5.33
C GLY A 96 3.30 13.89 -4.03
N MET A 97 4.41 13.19 -3.82
CA MET A 97 4.70 12.54 -2.54
C MET A 97 5.04 13.57 -1.44
N MET A 98 4.25 13.58 -0.37
CA MET A 98 4.45 14.43 0.81
C MET A 98 5.41 13.81 1.83
N GLY A 99 5.41 12.49 1.94
CA GLY A 99 6.16 11.72 2.94
C GLY A 99 5.57 10.33 3.07
N TYR A 100 5.64 9.70 4.24
CA TYR A 100 5.10 8.35 4.43
C TYR A 100 4.53 8.12 5.84
N VAL A 101 3.55 7.22 5.94
CA VAL A 101 2.94 6.79 7.20
C VAL A 101 3.48 5.42 7.59
N THR A 102 3.78 5.25 8.88
CA THR A 102 4.19 3.97 9.46
C THR A 102 3.22 3.58 10.59
N ILE A 103 2.73 2.33 10.57
CA ILE A 103 1.84 1.78 11.59
C ILE A 103 2.42 0.43 12.04
N PRO A 104 3.26 0.42 13.10
CA PRO A 104 4.05 -0.77 13.47
C PRO A 104 3.22 -2.02 13.76
N LYS A 105 2.09 -1.86 14.47
CA LYS A 105 1.22 -2.98 14.91
C LYS A 105 0.73 -3.85 13.74
N ILE A 106 0.47 -3.23 12.60
CA ILE A 106 -0.04 -3.89 11.39
C ILE A 106 0.98 -3.93 10.25
N GLN A 107 2.24 -3.56 10.53
CA GLN A 107 3.36 -3.60 9.57
C GLN A 107 3.07 -2.80 8.29
N VAL A 108 2.44 -1.64 8.43
CA VAL A 108 2.17 -0.73 7.32
C VAL A 108 3.27 0.32 7.23
N GLU A 109 3.79 0.51 6.03
CA GLU A 109 4.64 1.63 5.63
C GLU A 109 4.19 2.04 4.22
N LEU A 110 3.60 3.22 4.08
CA LEU A 110 2.98 3.64 2.82
C LEU A 110 3.33 5.09 2.48
N PRO A 111 3.63 5.40 1.20
CA PRO A 111 3.80 6.77 0.76
C PRO A 111 2.48 7.55 0.87
N ILE A 112 2.57 8.78 1.36
CA ILE A 112 1.49 9.76 1.42
C ILE A 112 1.64 10.69 0.23
N TYR A 113 0.60 10.79 -0.60
CA TYR A 113 0.55 11.66 -1.76
C TYR A 113 -0.49 12.77 -1.59
N HIS A 114 -0.39 13.81 -2.39
CA HIS A 114 -1.44 14.82 -2.54
C HIS A 114 -2.71 14.22 -3.12
N GLY A 115 -3.85 14.52 -2.48
CA GLY A 115 -5.16 14.24 -3.04
C GLY A 115 -5.59 12.80 -2.82
N THR A 116 -6.83 12.50 -3.22
CA THR A 116 -7.45 11.18 -3.03
C THR A 116 -8.03 10.62 -4.31
N ASP A 117 -7.41 10.94 -5.45
CA ASP A 117 -7.79 10.38 -6.74
C ASP A 117 -7.47 8.89 -6.81
N GLU A 118 -8.19 8.15 -7.66
CA GLU A 118 -8.02 6.69 -7.80
C GLU A 118 -6.56 6.31 -8.08
N ALA A 119 -5.87 7.06 -8.92
CA ALA A 119 -4.47 6.80 -9.27
C ALA A 119 -3.53 6.87 -8.05
N VAL A 120 -3.83 7.74 -7.08
CA VAL A 120 -3.10 7.85 -5.81
C VAL A 120 -3.44 6.68 -4.90
N LEU A 121 -4.73 6.43 -4.71
CA LEU A 121 -5.21 5.42 -3.77
C LEU A 121 -4.93 3.98 -4.23
N GLU A 122 -4.62 3.75 -5.51
CA GLU A 122 -4.15 2.46 -6.02
C GLU A 122 -2.72 2.12 -5.57
N VAL A 123 -1.87 3.13 -5.37
CA VAL A 123 -0.41 2.94 -5.15
C VAL A 123 0.05 3.36 -3.75
N GLY A 124 -0.71 4.16 -3.03
CA GLY A 124 -0.36 4.64 -1.69
C GLY A 124 -1.56 5.13 -0.91
N VAL A 125 -1.32 6.07 -0.01
CA VAL A 125 -2.37 6.78 0.72
C VAL A 125 -2.39 8.24 0.30
N GLY A 126 -3.58 8.82 0.32
CA GLY A 126 -3.83 10.19 -0.13
C GLY A 126 -4.14 11.12 1.03
N HIS A 127 -3.47 12.26 1.09
CA HIS A 127 -3.88 13.35 1.96
C HIS A 127 -5.18 13.99 1.42
N ILE A 128 -6.17 14.20 2.28
CA ILE A 128 -7.44 14.82 1.89
C ILE A 128 -7.26 16.35 1.75
N PRO A 129 -7.43 16.93 0.55
CA PRO A 129 -7.37 18.39 0.37
C PRO A 129 -8.40 19.11 1.25
N GLY A 130 -8.06 20.31 1.71
CA GLY A 130 -8.90 21.05 2.66
C GLY A 130 -8.77 20.59 4.12
N THR A 131 -7.85 19.65 4.41
CA THR A 131 -7.41 19.31 5.77
C THR A 131 -5.97 19.77 6.00
N SER A 132 -5.50 19.81 7.25
CA SER A 132 -4.18 20.32 7.56
C SER A 132 -3.09 19.44 6.95
N LEU A 133 -2.11 20.04 6.28
CA LEU A 133 -0.92 19.35 5.80
C LEU A 133 -0.23 18.59 6.93
N PRO A 134 0.42 17.44 6.63
CA PRO A 134 0.91 16.48 7.62
C PRO A 134 2.16 16.93 8.40
N VAL A 135 2.27 18.21 8.77
CA VAL A 135 3.41 18.76 9.54
C VAL A 135 3.09 18.94 11.03
N GLY A 136 1.85 18.63 11.44
CA GLY A 136 1.37 18.77 12.81
C GLY A 136 1.31 20.24 13.26
N GLY A 137 1.32 20.45 14.57
CA GLY A 137 1.18 21.77 15.19
C GLY A 137 -0.17 21.95 15.88
N GLN A 138 -0.25 22.92 16.79
CA GLN A 138 -1.53 23.27 17.42
C GLN A 138 -2.52 23.78 16.38
N ASN A 139 -3.81 23.49 16.60
CA ASN A 139 -4.88 23.83 15.68
C ASN A 139 -4.71 23.16 14.31
N THR A 140 -4.30 21.90 14.30
CA THR A 140 -4.20 21.12 13.06
C THR A 140 -4.94 19.80 13.16
N HIS A 141 -5.51 19.39 12.03
CA HIS A 141 -6.10 18.07 11.85
C HIS A 141 -5.79 17.56 10.45
N THR A 142 -4.80 16.69 10.35
CA THR A 142 -4.41 16.03 9.10
C THR A 142 -5.28 14.82 8.85
N VAL A 143 -5.81 14.65 7.64
CA VAL A 143 -6.59 13.48 7.28
C VAL A 143 -5.96 12.73 6.12
N ILE A 144 -5.71 11.44 6.32
CA ILE A 144 -5.07 10.56 5.33
C ILE A 144 -6.06 9.44 4.97
N SER A 145 -6.36 9.31 3.70
CA SER A 145 -7.27 8.30 3.15
C SER A 145 -6.51 7.17 2.47
N GLY A 146 -6.95 5.94 2.67
CA GLY A 146 -6.43 4.77 1.97
C GLY A 146 -7.54 3.77 1.67
N HIS A 147 -7.43 3.05 0.55
CA HIS A 147 -8.40 2.01 0.22
C HIS A 147 -8.38 0.86 1.22
N ARG A 148 -9.53 0.19 1.31
CA ARG A 148 -9.72 -1.07 2.05
C ARG A 148 -10.04 -2.20 1.09
N GLY A 149 -9.24 -3.26 1.12
CA GLY A 149 -9.55 -4.51 0.42
C GLY A 149 -9.37 -4.48 -1.09
N LEU A 150 -8.38 -3.73 -1.61
CA LEU A 150 -8.03 -3.86 -3.02
C LEU A 150 -7.51 -5.28 -3.29
N PRO A 151 -7.88 -5.90 -4.43
CA PRO A 151 -7.28 -7.16 -4.84
C PRO A 151 -5.77 -7.05 -5.07
N SER A 152 -5.29 -5.85 -5.40
CA SER A 152 -3.91 -5.59 -5.82
C SER A 152 -2.98 -5.15 -4.69
N ALA A 153 -3.47 -4.58 -3.59
CA ALA A 153 -2.64 -4.03 -2.51
C ALA A 153 -3.40 -4.01 -1.16
N ARG A 154 -2.69 -4.24 -0.05
CA ARG A 154 -3.32 -4.20 1.29
C ARG A 154 -3.66 -2.79 1.75
N LEU A 155 -2.78 -1.81 1.59
CA LEU A 155 -3.03 -0.42 2.01
C LEU A 155 -3.60 -0.34 3.45
N PHE A 156 -4.71 0.37 3.67
CA PHE A 156 -5.39 0.46 4.96
C PHE A 156 -6.38 -0.68 5.25
N THR A 157 -6.23 -1.83 4.59
CA THR A 157 -7.09 -3.01 4.81
C THR A 157 -7.26 -3.38 6.29
N ASP A 158 -6.16 -3.27 7.05
CA ASP A 158 -6.04 -3.79 8.41
C ASP A 158 -6.08 -2.70 9.50
N ILE A 159 -6.42 -1.43 9.18
CA ILE A 159 -6.47 -0.37 10.20
C ILE A 159 -7.62 -0.56 11.21
N ASP A 160 -8.58 -1.46 10.93
CA ASP A 160 -9.59 -1.89 11.89
C ASP A 160 -9.05 -2.76 13.03
N GLN A 161 -7.79 -3.20 12.94
CA GLN A 161 -7.09 -3.90 14.03
C GLN A 161 -6.45 -2.93 15.04
N LEU A 162 -6.46 -1.63 14.75
CA LEU A 162 -6.02 -0.60 15.68
C LEU A 162 -7.03 -0.41 16.82
N GLN A 163 -6.52 0.01 17.97
CA GLN A 163 -7.22 0.22 19.22
C GLN A 163 -6.67 1.49 19.87
N GLU A 164 -7.45 2.09 20.78
CA GLU A 164 -6.97 3.21 21.59
C GLU A 164 -5.66 2.84 22.31
N GLY A 165 -4.69 3.75 22.29
CA GLY A 165 -3.34 3.55 22.81
C GLY A 165 -2.34 2.93 21.81
N ASP A 166 -2.77 2.46 20.63
CA ASP A 166 -1.83 2.10 19.57
C ASP A 166 -1.22 3.37 18.94
N THR A 167 -0.02 3.23 18.36
CA THR A 167 0.69 4.36 17.74
C THR A 167 0.83 4.20 16.23
N PHE A 168 0.90 5.34 15.56
CA PHE A 168 1.35 5.49 14.17
C PHE A 168 2.16 6.77 14.03
N SER A 169 2.97 6.86 12.97
CA SER A 169 3.81 8.04 12.75
C SER A 169 3.75 8.53 11.31
N LEU A 170 3.79 9.85 11.12
CA LEU A 170 4.01 10.48 9.83
C LEU A 170 5.47 10.91 9.73
N ASN A 171 6.13 10.58 8.63
CA ASN A 171 7.50 10.97 8.34
C ASN A 171 7.50 11.95 7.18
N ILE A 172 7.64 13.23 7.50
CA ILE A 172 7.60 14.35 6.57
C ILE A 172 8.92 15.11 6.67
N LEU A 173 9.63 15.24 5.56
CA LEU A 173 10.98 15.78 5.48
C LEU A 173 11.89 15.05 6.48
N ASP A 174 12.56 15.79 7.35
CA ASP A 174 13.42 15.32 8.43
C ASP A 174 12.69 15.14 9.77
N GLN A 175 11.35 15.26 9.79
CA GLN A 175 10.54 15.13 10.98
C GLN A 175 9.76 13.82 11.02
N THR A 176 9.76 13.20 12.19
CA THR A 176 8.81 12.16 12.57
C THR A 176 7.76 12.79 13.48
N LEU A 177 6.49 12.47 13.23
CA LEU A 177 5.35 12.99 13.98
C LEU A 177 4.57 11.78 14.51
N THR A 178 4.75 11.41 15.78
CA THR A 178 4.10 10.24 16.38
C THR A 178 2.73 10.60 16.98
N TYR A 179 1.72 9.80 16.66
CA TYR A 179 0.34 9.94 17.12
C TYR A 179 -0.09 8.67 17.88
N GLU A 180 -0.81 8.87 18.99
CA GLU A 180 -1.46 7.80 19.74
C GLU A 180 -2.97 7.82 19.49
N VAL A 181 -3.54 6.67 19.11
CA VAL A 181 -4.95 6.52 18.80
C VAL A 181 -5.80 6.83 20.03
N ASP A 182 -6.71 7.79 19.90
CA ASP A 182 -7.58 8.25 20.99
C ASP A 182 -9.07 8.06 20.69
N GLN A 183 -9.43 7.85 19.42
CA GLN A 183 -10.81 7.71 18.99
C GLN A 183 -10.92 6.85 17.73
N ILE A 184 -11.86 5.91 17.72
CA ILE A 184 -12.23 5.11 16.56
C ILE A 184 -13.73 5.24 16.31
N ARG A 185 -14.13 5.65 15.10
CA ARG A 185 -15.53 5.83 14.72
C ARG A 185 -15.87 5.23 13.37
N THR A 186 -17.12 4.83 13.22
CA THR A 186 -17.70 4.48 11.91
C THR A 186 -18.79 5.50 11.60
N VAL A 187 -18.64 6.21 10.49
CA VAL A 187 -19.48 7.34 10.08
C VAL A 187 -19.98 7.17 8.65
N LEU A 188 -21.00 7.94 8.27
CA LEU A 188 -21.40 8.03 6.86
C LEU A 188 -20.38 8.86 6.05
N PRO A 189 -20.26 8.66 4.72
CA PRO A 189 -19.28 9.37 3.90
C PRO A 189 -19.39 10.89 3.91
N ASP A 190 -20.58 11.44 4.19
CA ASP A 190 -20.90 12.86 4.26
C ASP A 190 -20.82 13.45 5.68
N GLU A 191 -20.54 12.62 6.70
CA GLU A 191 -20.34 13.03 8.08
C GLU A 191 -18.88 13.47 8.32
N LEU A 192 -18.60 14.75 8.07
CA LEU A 192 -17.25 15.33 8.17
C LEU A 192 -16.93 15.94 9.55
N GLN A 193 -17.85 15.90 10.51
CA GLN A 193 -17.71 16.64 11.78
C GLN A 193 -16.50 16.16 12.58
N ASP A 194 -16.23 14.85 12.56
CA ASP A 194 -15.09 14.23 13.24
C ASP A 194 -13.74 14.53 12.56
N LEU A 195 -13.74 15.20 11.40
CA LEU A 195 -12.55 15.61 10.65
C LEU A 195 -12.23 17.11 10.80
N SER A 196 -12.96 17.81 11.66
CA SER A 196 -12.74 19.24 11.90
C SER A 196 -11.49 19.51 12.74
N ILE A 197 -10.88 20.66 12.52
CA ILE A 197 -9.78 21.18 13.35
C ILE A 197 -10.34 21.56 14.72
N GLU A 198 -9.72 21.07 15.78
CA GLU A 198 -10.06 21.43 17.16
C GLU A 198 -9.01 22.37 17.74
N GLU A 199 -9.46 23.46 18.36
CA GLU A 199 -8.57 24.47 18.93
C GLU A 199 -7.67 23.85 20.03
N GLY A 200 -6.37 24.13 19.93
CA GLY A 200 -5.34 23.63 20.83
C GLY A 200 -4.88 22.19 20.57
N GLN A 201 -5.48 21.48 19.61
CA GLN A 201 -5.17 20.07 19.32
C GLN A 201 -4.27 19.91 18.08
N ASP A 202 -3.50 18.83 18.07
CA ASP A 202 -2.75 18.31 16.92
C ASP A 202 -3.23 16.87 16.68
N TYR A 203 -4.13 16.71 15.71
CA TYR A 203 -4.75 15.43 15.38
C TYR A 203 -4.30 14.93 14.00
N CYS A 204 -4.24 13.61 13.86
CA CYS A 204 -4.25 12.95 12.58
C CYS A 204 -5.32 11.86 12.55
N THR A 205 -6.14 11.83 11.49
CA THR A 205 -7.12 10.76 11.26
C THR A 205 -6.76 9.94 10.03
N LEU A 206 -6.63 8.63 10.24
CA LEU A 206 -6.55 7.63 9.17
C LEU A 206 -7.97 7.22 8.77
N VAL A 207 -8.28 7.31 7.48
CA VAL A 207 -9.62 7.07 6.93
C VAL A 207 -9.59 5.91 5.95
N THR A 208 -10.53 5.00 6.09
CA THR A 208 -10.77 3.96 5.08
C THR A 208 -12.25 3.63 4.93
N CYS A 209 -12.61 2.88 3.88
CA CYS A 209 -13.98 2.41 3.67
C CYS A 209 -14.33 1.23 4.60
N THR A 210 -15.57 1.15 5.06
CA THR A 210 -16.05 0.04 5.90
C THR A 210 -17.55 -0.19 5.68
N PRO A 211 -18.14 -1.36 5.99
CA PRO A 211 -17.51 -2.67 6.24
C PRO A 211 -16.72 -3.20 5.04
N TYR A 212 -15.79 -4.13 5.28
CA TYR A 212 -14.92 -4.71 4.25
C TYR A 212 -15.72 -5.28 3.06
N GLY A 213 -15.42 -4.83 1.85
CA GLY A 213 -16.09 -5.27 0.62
C GLY A 213 -17.50 -4.70 0.39
N VAL A 214 -18.01 -3.89 1.33
CA VAL A 214 -19.31 -3.22 1.25
C VAL A 214 -19.15 -1.70 1.09
N ASN A 215 -18.20 -1.10 1.83
CA ASN A 215 -17.73 0.28 1.65
C ASN A 215 -18.81 1.38 1.74
N THR A 216 -19.89 1.14 2.49
CA THR A 216 -21.01 2.09 2.66
C THR A 216 -20.74 3.18 3.71
N HIS A 217 -19.76 2.97 4.58
CA HIS A 217 -19.37 3.86 5.67
C HIS A 217 -17.86 4.18 5.58
N ARG A 218 -17.39 5.05 6.46
CA ARG A 218 -15.98 5.34 6.69
C ARG A 218 -15.59 4.92 8.09
N LEU A 219 -14.45 4.24 8.20
CA LEU A 219 -13.78 3.99 9.46
C LEU A 219 -12.76 5.11 9.65
N LEU A 220 -12.91 5.84 10.75
CA LEU A 220 -12.01 6.91 11.17
C LEU A 220 -11.21 6.40 12.37
N VAL A 221 -9.89 6.43 12.26
CA VAL A 221 -8.96 6.14 13.36
C VAL A 221 -8.18 7.42 13.62
N ARG A 222 -8.56 8.15 14.66
CA ARG A 222 -7.92 9.40 15.05
C ARG A 222 -6.85 9.13 16.09
N GLY A 223 -5.72 9.80 15.96
CA GLY A 223 -4.71 9.90 16.98
C GLY A 223 -4.38 11.35 17.31
N HIS A 224 -3.95 11.55 18.57
CA HIS A 224 -3.45 12.82 19.07
C HIS A 224 -1.94 12.80 19.13
N ARG A 225 -1.31 13.96 18.93
CA ARG A 225 0.15 14.07 18.90
C ARG A 225 0.77 13.73 20.26
N ILE A 226 1.80 12.89 20.24
CA ILE A 226 2.64 12.57 21.40
C ILE A 226 4.12 12.86 21.09
N PRO A 227 4.99 13.01 22.10
CA PRO A 227 6.44 13.11 21.87
C PRO A 227 6.96 11.84 21.20
N ASN A 228 7.89 12.00 20.24
CA ASN A 228 8.52 10.85 19.58
C ASN A 228 9.41 10.07 20.58
N GLU A 229 9.40 8.74 20.48
CA GLU A 229 10.36 7.93 21.22
C GLU A 229 11.73 7.92 20.52
N ALA A 230 12.81 7.78 21.29
CA ALA A 230 14.17 7.78 20.74
C ALA A 230 14.47 6.59 19.82
N ASP A 231 13.68 5.50 19.91
CA ASP A 231 13.84 4.29 19.10
C ASP A 231 13.05 4.31 17.77
N ASP A 232 12.04 5.18 17.61
CA ASP A 232 11.25 5.28 16.37
C ASP A 232 12.12 5.66 15.16
N VAL A 233 13.12 6.52 15.37
CA VAL A 233 14.09 6.95 14.34
C VAL A 233 14.91 5.78 13.79
N ARG A 234 15.11 4.71 14.57
CA ARG A 234 15.89 3.52 14.15
C ARG A 234 15.06 2.51 13.38
N ILE A 235 13.76 2.42 13.65
CA ILE A 235 12.85 1.47 12.98
C ILE A 235 12.73 1.82 11.48
N VAL A 236 12.72 3.12 11.15
CA VAL A 236 12.74 3.64 9.77
C VAL A 236 13.87 3.05 8.92
N ALA A 237 15.07 2.87 9.48
CA ALA A 237 16.21 2.35 8.73
C ALA A 237 16.17 0.82 8.51
N ASP A 238 15.47 0.08 9.36
CA ASP A 238 15.42 -1.39 9.34
C ASP A 238 14.16 -1.95 8.67
N ALA A 239 13.11 -1.14 8.47
CA ALA A 239 11.85 -1.51 7.85
C ALA A 239 11.95 -1.79 6.34
N VAL A 240 13.06 -1.43 5.68
CA VAL A 240 13.36 -1.73 4.26
C VAL A 240 13.72 -3.21 4.02
N LYS A 241 13.24 -4.13 4.86
CA LYS A 241 13.47 -5.57 4.74
C LYS A 241 12.19 -6.27 4.33
N ILE A 242 12.10 -6.58 3.04
CA ILE A 242 11.05 -7.43 2.47
C ILE A 242 11.04 -8.77 3.23
N SER A 243 9.90 -9.12 3.83
CA SER A 243 9.79 -10.39 4.55
C SER A 243 9.87 -11.57 3.55
N PRO A 244 10.75 -12.57 3.79
CA PRO A 244 10.86 -13.76 2.93
C PRO A 244 9.56 -14.58 2.82
N LEU A 245 8.59 -14.32 3.71
CA LEU A 245 7.34 -15.06 3.85
C LEU A 245 6.38 -14.84 2.66
N VAL A 246 6.43 -13.68 2.00
CA VAL A 246 5.56 -13.36 0.85
C VAL A 246 6.13 -13.93 -0.46
N VAL A 247 7.46 -14.00 -0.55
CA VAL A 247 8.17 -14.46 -1.76
C VAL A 247 8.16 -15.99 -1.88
N ALA A 248 8.22 -16.70 -0.74
CA ALA A 248 8.34 -18.16 -0.71
C ALA A 248 7.17 -18.93 -1.38
N PRO A 249 5.88 -18.57 -1.18
CA PRO A 249 4.77 -19.28 -1.84
C PRO A 249 4.75 -19.09 -3.35
N VAL A 250 5.09 -17.90 -3.84
CA VAL A 250 5.14 -17.57 -5.28
C VAL A 250 6.25 -18.37 -5.95
N ILE A 251 7.46 -18.36 -5.37
CA ILE A 251 8.58 -19.20 -5.86
C ILE A 251 8.22 -20.68 -5.82
N THR A 252 7.59 -21.15 -4.73
CA THR A 252 7.16 -22.55 -4.59
C THR A 252 6.15 -22.94 -5.67
N ALA A 253 5.15 -22.09 -5.95
CA ALA A 253 4.16 -22.34 -6.98
C ALA A 253 4.79 -22.41 -8.38
N VAL A 254 5.73 -21.52 -8.70
CA VAL A 254 6.47 -21.54 -9.98
C VAL A 254 7.34 -22.80 -10.10
N ILE A 255 8.06 -23.18 -9.05
CA ILE A 255 8.89 -24.39 -9.02
C ILE A 255 8.02 -25.65 -9.21
N LEU A 256 6.89 -25.74 -8.52
CA LEU A 256 5.95 -26.85 -8.68
C LEU A 256 5.37 -26.91 -10.10
N LEU A 257 5.10 -25.76 -10.72
CA LEU A 257 4.63 -25.70 -12.11
C LEU A 257 5.69 -26.20 -13.10
N ILE A 258 6.95 -25.80 -12.91
CA ILE A 258 8.09 -26.26 -13.73
C ILE A 258 8.30 -27.77 -13.55
N LEU A 259 8.26 -28.29 -12.32
CA LEU A 259 8.36 -29.72 -12.02
C LEU A 259 7.23 -30.51 -12.67
N MET A 260 6.00 -30.02 -12.61
CA MET A 260 4.84 -30.67 -13.22
C MET A 260 4.99 -30.73 -14.76
N LEU A 261 5.42 -29.63 -15.39
CA LEU A 261 5.71 -29.58 -16.83
C LEU A 261 6.85 -30.55 -17.21
N TRP A 262 7.92 -30.60 -16.42
CA TRP A 262 9.05 -31.50 -16.65
C TRP A 262 8.63 -32.98 -16.60
N VAL A 263 7.88 -33.39 -15.56
CA VAL A 263 7.35 -34.76 -15.44
C VAL A 263 6.42 -35.09 -16.61
N PHE A 264 5.58 -34.15 -17.04
CA PHE A 264 4.67 -34.34 -18.14
C PHE A 264 5.39 -34.51 -19.50
N LEU A 265 6.44 -33.73 -19.74
CA LEU A 265 7.27 -33.85 -20.94
C LEU A 265 8.11 -35.14 -20.94
N ASN A 266 8.70 -35.51 -19.81
CA ASN A 266 9.52 -36.73 -19.70
C ASN A 266 8.71 -38.02 -19.71
N SER A 267 7.51 -38.03 -19.10
CA SER A 267 6.60 -39.20 -19.16
C SER A 267 6.13 -39.48 -20.59
N ARG A 268 5.99 -38.44 -21.44
CA ARG A 268 5.72 -38.58 -22.88
C ARG A 268 6.91 -39.16 -23.66
N ALA A 269 8.14 -38.78 -23.32
CA ALA A 269 9.34 -39.34 -23.93
C ALA A 269 9.50 -40.84 -23.61
N ARG A 270 9.23 -41.23 -22.36
CA ARG A 270 9.26 -42.63 -21.91
C ARG A 270 8.21 -43.51 -22.62
N LYS A 271 6.98 -43.02 -22.79
CA LYS A 271 5.91 -43.75 -23.47
C LYS A 271 6.17 -43.96 -24.97
N ARG A 272 6.83 -43.00 -25.64
CA ARG A 272 7.26 -43.14 -27.05
C ARG A 272 8.35 -44.20 -27.23
N ARG A 273 9.34 -44.27 -26.33
CA ARG A 273 10.41 -45.29 -26.35
C ARG A 273 9.90 -46.71 -26.09
N SER A 274 8.84 -46.87 -25.29
CA SER A 274 8.24 -48.18 -25.01
C SER A 274 7.45 -48.77 -26.19
N GLN A 275 6.91 -47.94 -27.09
CA GLN A 275 6.15 -48.43 -28.27
C GLN A 275 7.04 -48.77 -29.47
N SER A 276 8.31 -48.33 -29.50
CA SER A 276 9.28 -48.68 -30.55
C SER A 276 10.01 -50.02 -30.33
N HIS A 277 9.72 -50.73 -29.24
CA HIS A 277 10.26 -52.06 -28.94
C HIS A 277 9.12 -53.09 -28.89
N VAL A 278 8.58 -53.44 -30.06
CA VAL A 278 7.87 -54.71 -30.23
C VAL A 278 8.87 -55.68 -30.85
N PRO A 279 9.26 -56.78 -30.18
CA PRO A 279 10.14 -57.76 -30.79
C PRO A 279 9.38 -58.47 -31.91
N VAL A 280 9.93 -58.44 -33.12
CA VAL A 280 9.46 -59.26 -34.25
C VAL A 280 9.69 -60.72 -33.86
N ALA A 281 8.61 -61.45 -33.58
CA ALA A 281 8.69 -62.88 -33.32
C ALA A 281 9.12 -63.61 -34.60
N SER A 282 10.36 -64.10 -34.61
CA SER A 282 10.88 -65.00 -35.64
C SER A 282 10.52 -66.46 -35.30
N GLY A 283 10.06 -67.21 -36.31
CA GLY A 283 10.07 -68.67 -36.33
C GLY A 283 8.67 -69.30 -36.16
N LYS A 284 8.27 -70.32 -36.91
CA LYS A 284 9.02 -71.27 -37.75
C LYS A 284 8.16 -71.73 -38.92
N SER A 285 8.81 -71.92 -40.06
CA SER A 285 8.40 -72.79 -41.16
C SER A 285 8.59 -74.24 -40.71
N GLU A 286 7.54 -75.05 -40.69
CA GLU A 286 7.64 -76.50 -40.89
C GLU A 286 6.51 -76.98 -41.81
N ARG A 287 6.83 -78.03 -42.54
CA ARG A 287 6.20 -78.56 -43.76
C ARG A 287 4.87 -79.25 -43.54
#